data_AF-A0A534LD29-F1
#
_entry.id   AF-A0A534LD29-F1
#
_cell.length_a   1.000
_cell.length_b   1.000
_cell.length_c   1.000
_cell.angle_alpha   90.00
_cell.angle_beta   90.00
_cell.angle_gamma   90.00
#
_symmetry.space_group_name_H-M   'P 1'
#
loop_
_entity.id
_entity.type
_entity.pdbx_description
1 polymer ?
#
loop_
_entity_poly.entity_id
_entity_poly.type
_entity_poly.pdbx_seq_one_letter_code
_entity_poly.pdbx_strand_id
1 'polypeptide(L)'
;MEKALAQPGMRDRAKEVAAYAKQVADELKHARVEHLDRFDSVDEFAMFRENAHFLAKELGVKVDVFRADDPRRWDPSTKADRAVPGRPAIYVE
;
A
#
# COMPACT_ATOMS: atom_id res chain seq x y z
N MET A 1 -20.26 -1.22 0.37
CA MET A 1 -20.16 -1.04 -1.09
C MET A 1 -20.76 0.28 -1.57
N GLU A 2 -22.03 0.59 -1.28
CA GLU A 2 -22.70 1.83 -1.73
C GLU A 2 -21.90 3.10 -1.39
N LYS A 3 -21.50 3.27 -0.12
CA LYS A 3 -20.68 4.41 0.33
C LYS A 3 -19.31 4.52 -0.35
N ALA A 4 -18.69 3.38 -0.69
CA ALA A 4 -17.37 3.35 -1.33
C ALA A 4 -17.48 3.74 -2.81
N LEU A 5 -18.52 3.27 -3.51
CA LEU A 5 -18.77 3.62 -4.91
C LEU A 5 -19.31 5.03 -5.11
N ALA A 6 -19.79 5.70 -4.05
CA ALA A 6 -20.19 7.10 -4.08
C ALA A 6 -18.99 8.07 -4.13
N GLN A 7 -17.78 7.59 -3.85
CA GLN A 7 -16.57 8.42 -3.92
C GLN A 7 -16.18 8.71 -5.39
N PRO A 8 -15.62 9.90 -5.68
CA PRO A 8 -15.16 10.26 -7.03
C PRO A 8 -14.20 9.21 -7.60
N GLY A 9 -14.39 8.82 -8.87
CA GLY A 9 -13.53 7.86 -9.58
C GLY A 9 -13.66 6.39 -9.16
N MET A 10 -14.41 6.06 -8.10
CA MET A 10 -14.57 4.67 -7.64
C MET A 10 -15.53 3.85 -8.49
N ARG A 11 -16.49 4.49 -9.18
CA ARG A 11 -17.43 3.79 -10.07
C ARG A 11 -16.74 3.21 -11.31
N ASP A 12 -15.77 3.93 -11.86
CA ASP A 12 -14.98 3.47 -13.02
C ASP A 12 -14.15 2.23 -12.67
N ARG A 13 -13.82 2.07 -11.39
CA ARG A 13 -13.04 0.97 -10.82
C ARG A 13 -13.89 0.00 -10.00
N ALA A 14 -15.20 -0.07 -10.22
CA ALA A 14 -16.13 -0.79 -9.35
C ALA A 14 -15.74 -2.26 -9.09
N LYS A 15 -15.17 -2.94 -10.09
CA LYS A 15 -14.69 -4.33 -9.95
C LYS A 15 -13.50 -4.43 -8.99
N GLU A 16 -12.54 -3.52 -9.09
CA GLU A 16 -11.36 -3.47 -8.22
C GLU A 16 -11.75 -3.08 -6.79
N VAL A 17 -12.66 -2.11 -6.65
CA VAL A 17 -13.20 -1.71 -5.35
C VAL A 17 -13.89 -2.89 -4.67
N ALA A 18 -14.70 -3.66 -5.40
CA ALA A 18 -15.36 -4.84 -4.85
C ALA A 18 -14.37 -5.94 -4.46
N ALA A 19 -13.36 -6.20 -5.30
CA ALA A 19 -12.32 -7.18 -5.02
C ALA A 19 -11.50 -6.80 -3.78
N TYR A 20 -11.09 -5.54 -3.68
CA TYR A 20 -10.33 -5.03 -2.54
C TYR A 20 -11.17 -5.02 -1.26
N ALA A 21 -12.43 -4.59 -1.31
CA ALA A 21 -13.33 -4.63 -0.16
C ALA A 21 -13.52 -6.06 0.38
N LYS A 22 -13.62 -7.06 -0.51
CA LYS A 22 -13.68 -8.47 -0.12
C LYS A 22 -12.37 -8.91 0.56
N GLN A 23 -11.22 -8.57 -0.01
CA GLN A 23 -9.92 -8.90 0.55
C GLN A 23 -9.75 -8.31 1.97
N VAL A 24 -10.06 -7.03 2.15
CA VAL A 24 -10.00 -6.35 3.46
C VAL A 24 -10.95 -7.02 4.46
N ALA A 25 -12.17 -7.37 4.05
CA ALA A 25 -13.10 -8.08 4.93
C ALA A 25 -12.56 -9.46 5.37
N ASP A 26 -11.87 -10.19 4.49
CA ASP A 26 -11.26 -11.48 4.82
C ASP A 26 -10.02 -11.34 5.72
N GLU A 27 -9.21 -10.29 5.51
CA GLU A 27 -8.08 -9.94 6.38
C GLU A 27 -8.56 -9.54 7.79
N LEU A 28 -9.62 -8.72 7.88
CA LEU A 28 -10.18 -8.25 9.15
C LEU A 28 -10.81 -9.37 10.00
N LYS A 29 -11.34 -10.44 9.38
CA LYS A 29 -11.87 -11.60 10.14
C LYS A 29 -10.83 -12.23 11.08
N HIS A 30 -9.56 -12.14 10.72
CA HIS A 30 -8.45 -12.72 11.46
C HIS A 30 -7.63 -11.65 12.20
N ALA A 31 -7.95 -10.38 12.01
CA ALA A 31 -7.27 -9.28 12.66
C ALA A 31 -7.75 -9.16 14.11
N ARG A 32 -6.81 -8.91 15.02
CA ARG A 32 -7.16 -8.48 16.39
C ARG A 32 -7.44 -6.98 16.39
N VAL A 33 -8.36 -6.55 17.24
CA VAL A 33 -8.83 -5.16 17.29
C VAL A 33 -7.68 -4.18 17.55
N GLU A 34 -6.68 -4.60 18.33
CA GLU A 34 -5.50 -3.78 18.67
C GLU A 34 -4.57 -3.54 17.46
N HIS A 35 -4.76 -4.27 16.36
CA HIS A 35 -4.03 -4.05 15.12
C HIS A 35 -4.73 -3.08 14.16
N LEU A 36 -5.99 -2.72 14.43
CA LEU A 36 -6.77 -1.83 13.56
C LEU A 36 -6.30 -0.38 13.66
N ASP A 37 -5.86 0.06 14.85
CA ASP A 37 -5.33 1.42 15.09
C ASP A 37 -4.06 1.73 14.28
N ARG A 38 -3.38 0.70 13.78
CA ARG A 38 -2.17 0.86 12.95
C ARG A 38 -2.47 1.40 11.55
N PHE A 39 -3.71 1.29 11.07
CA PHE A 39 -4.07 1.73 9.72
C PHE A 39 -4.31 3.24 9.62
N ASP A 40 -4.52 3.95 10.74
CA ASP A 40 -4.90 5.38 10.75
C ASP A 40 -3.81 6.31 11.31
N SER A 41 -2.73 5.77 11.87
CA SER A 41 -1.82 6.54 12.73
C SER A 41 -0.53 7.03 12.06
N VAL A 42 -0.22 6.64 10.83
CA VAL A 42 1.10 6.88 10.22
C VAL A 42 1.02 7.28 8.75
N ASP A 43 1.74 8.33 8.36
CA ASP A 43 2.08 8.59 6.96
C ASP A 43 3.13 7.55 6.53
N GLU A 44 2.65 6.43 5.95
CA GLU A 44 3.46 5.29 5.55
C GLU A 44 4.59 5.69 4.58
N PHE A 45 4.31 6.59 3.64
CA PHE A 45 5.31 7.04 2.67
C PHE A 45 6.42 7.85 3.34
N ALA A 46 6.06 8.81 4.20
CA ALA A 46 7.02 9.60 4.96
C ALA A 46 7.89 8.70 5.85
N MET A 47 7.26 7.77 6.58
CA MET A 47 7.95 6.82 7.46
C MET A 47 9.03 6.02 6.70
N PHE A 48 8.68 5.41 5.57
CA PHE A 48 9.67 4.66 4.77
C PHE A 48 10.75 5.55 4.19
N ARG A 49 10.38 6.73 3.68
CA ARG A 49 11.33 7.66 3.05
C ARG A 49 12.35 8.21 4.05
N GLU A 50 11.91 8.61 5.23
CA GLU A 50 12.77 9.13 6.30
C GLU A 50 13.75 8.07 6.82
N ASN A 51 13.33 6.80 6.82
CA ASN A 51 14.14 5.68 7.31
C ASN A 51 14.86 4.91 6.19
N ALA A 52 14.80 5.38 4.93
CA ALA A 52 15.41 4.67 3.80
C ALA A 52 16.92 4.50 3.96
N HIS A 53 17.61 5.47 4.59
CA HIS A 53 19.04 5.36 4.88
C HIS A 53 19.35 4.22 5.86
N PHE A 54 18.53 4.06 6.91
CA PHE A 54 18.68 2.96 7.86
C PHE A 54 18.47 1.61 7.14
N LEU A 55 17.40 1.48 6.36
CA LEU A 55 17.13 0.26 5.59
C LEU A 55 18.28 -0.06 4.62
N ALA A 56 18.80 0.94 3.91
CA ALA A 56 19.91 0.76 3.00
C ALA A 56 21.19 0.28 3.71
N LYS A 57 21.47 0.83 4.90
CA LYS A 57 22.59 0.42 5.73
C LYS A 57 22.45 -1.02 6.24
N GLU A 58 21.30 -1.37 6.80
CA GLU A 58 21.07 -2.69 7.42
C GLU A 58 20.96 -3.80 6.38
N LEU A 59 20.37 -3.51 5.22
CA LEU A 59 20.22 -4.48 4.14
C LEU A 59 21.43 -4.54 3.20
N GLY A 60 22.34 -3.56 3.27
CA GLY A 60 23.52 -3.49 2.40
C GLY A 60 23.20 -3.25 0.93
N VAL A 61 22.02 -2.71 0.62
CA VAL A 61 21.54 -2.44 -0.74
C VAL A 61 21.01 -1.02 -0.84
N LYS A 62 20.93 -0.47 -2.06
CA LYS A 62 20.24 0.80 -2.29
C LYS A 62 18.74 0.60 -2.04
N VAL A 63 18.12 1.52 -1.29
CA VAL A 63 16.68 1.53 -1.03
C VAL A 63 16.11 2.84 -1.55
N ASP A 64 15.26 2.74 -2.57
CA ASP A 64 14.47 3.85 -3.10
C ASP A 64 12.99 3.64 -2.74
N VAL A 65 12.31 4.71 -2.33
CA VAL A 65 10.91 4.67 -1.88
C VAL A 65 10.07 5.55 -2.81
N PHE A 66 9.04 4.97 -3.41
CA PHE A 66 8.13 5.65 -4.33
C PHE A 66 6.69 5.53 -3.85
N ARG A 67 5.85 6.48 -4.23
CA ARG A 67 4.40 6.28 -4.13
C ARG A 67 3.95 5.34 -5.24
N ALA A 68 3.01 4.44 -4.92
CA ALA A 68 2.48 3.46 -5.87
C ALA A 68 1.74 4.11 -7.05
N ASP A 69 1.20 5.32 -6.86
CA ASP A 69 0.52 6.11 -7.89
C ASP A 69 1.43 7.10 -8.62
N ASP A 70 2.74 7.18 -8.29
CA ASP A 70 3.67 8.05 -9.00
C ASP A 70 3.94 7.50 -10.41
N PRO A 71 3.62 8.24 -11.49
CA PRO A 71 3.89 7.81 -12.86
C PRO A 71 5.38 7.80 -13.21
N ARG A 72 6.23 8.43 -12.40
CA ARG A 72 7.69 8.50 -12.61
C ARG A 72 8.48 7.52 -11.75
N ARG A 73 7.79 6.61 -11.04
CA ARG A 73 8.45 5.60 -10.21
C ARG A 73 9.30 4.65 -11.05
N TRP A 74 10.39 4.15 -10.46
CA TRP A 74 11.13 3.02 -11.01
C TRP A 74 10.43 1.72 -10.60
N ASP A 75 9.72 1.09 -11.54
CA ASP A 75 9.01 -0.18 -11.32
C ASP A 75 9.03 -1.07 -12.58
N PRO A 76 10.20 -1.62 -12.96
CA PRO A 76 10.36 -2.40 -14.20
C PRO A 76 9.45 -3.64 -14.27
N SER A 77 9.01 -4.15 -13.13
CA SER A 77 8.15 -5.35 -13.03
C SER A 77 6.70 -5.03 -12.70
N THR A 78 6.30 -3.75 -12.71
CA THR A 78 4.92 -3.31 -12.43
C THR A 78 4.39 -3.84 -11.09
N LYS A 79 5.26 -3.98 -10.09
CA LYS A 79 4.93 -4.53 -8.78
C LYS A 79 4.05 -3.58 -7.96
N ALA A 80 4.12 -2.28 -8.20
CA ALA A 80 3.35 -1.29 -7.45
C ALA A 80 1.83 -1.51 -7.56
N ASP A 81 1.34 -2.13 -8.64
CA ASP A 81 -0.08 -2.47 -8.81
C ASP A 81 -0.60 -3.46 -7.75
N ARG A 82 0.32 -4.17 -7.07
CA ARG A 82 0.01 -5.10 -5.97
C ARG A 82 0.18 -4.46 -4.59
N ALA A 83 0.64 -3.21 -4.51
CA ALA A 83 0.75 -2.50 -3.25
C ALA A 83 -0.64 -2.15 -2.72
N VAL A 84 -0.84 -2.35 -1.42
CA VAL A 84 -2.04 -1.90 -0.71
C VAL A 84 -1.60 -1.22 0.59
N PRO A 85 -2.40 -0.31 1.18
CA PRO A 85 -2.07 0.32 2.45
C PRO A 85 -1.61 -0.68 3.52
N GLY A 86 -0.47 -0.39 4.17
CA GLY A 86 0.15 -1.26 5.17
C GLY A 86 0.83 -2.52 4.61
N ARG A 87 0.84 -2.71 3.29
CA ARG A 87 1.55 -3.79 2.59
C ARG A 87 2.18 -3.25 1.30
N PRO A 88 3.36 -2.62 1.38
CA PRO A 88 4.05 -2.09 0.21
C PRO A 88 4.49 -3.22 -0.72
N ALA A 89 4.55 -2.93 -2.02
CA ALA A 89 5.14 -3.84 -2.99
C ALA A 89 6.65 -3.60 -3.10
N ILE A 90 7.44 -4.67 -3.02
CA ILE A 90 8.91 -4.61 -3.02
C ILE A 90 9.43 -5.24 -4.32
N TYR A 91 10.20 -4.45 -5.07
CA TYR A 91 11.01 -4.90 -6.20
C TYR A 91 12.48 -5.01 -5.77
N VAL A 92 13.13 -6.10 -6.16
CA VAL A 92 14.55 -6.37 -5.91
C VAL A 92 15.12 -6.89 -7.22
N GLU A 93 16.30 -6.38 -7.60
CA GLU A 93 17.05 -6.72 -8.81
C GLU A 93 18.52 -6.97 -8.50
#